data_AF-A0A7V9SXY3-F1
#
_entry.id   AF-A0A7V9SXY3-F1
#
_cell.length_a   1.000
_cell.length_b   1.000
_cell.length_c   1.000
_cell.angle_alpha   90.00
_cell.angle_beta   90.00
_cell.angle_gamma   90.00
#
_symmetry.space_group_name_H-M   'P 1'
#
loop_
_entity.id
_entity.type
_entity.pdbx_description
1 polymer ?
#
loop_
_entity_poly.entity_id
_entity_poly.type
_entity_poly.pdbx_seq_one_letter_code
_entity_poly.pdbx_strand_id
1 'polypeptide(L)' 'MKFIVLGSGTAVPHARRSSSGYWLETSTGGTILLDCSAAAVHRMAQEKLDWANLDAVWISH' A
#
# COMPACT_ATOMS: atom_id res chain seq x y z
N MET A 1 -8.98 11.95 5.28
CA MET A 1 -8.40 11.22 4.15
C MET A 1 -6.89 11.26 4.30
N LYS A 2 -6.21 10.12 4.17
CA LYS A 2 -4.75 10.00 4.32
C LYS A 2 -4.23 9.03 3.27
N PHE A 3 -3.14 9.39 2.60
CA PHE A 3 -2.52 8.58 1.55
C PHE A 3 -1.08 8.29 1.92
N ILE A 4 -0.72 7.02 2.01
CA ILE A 4 0.60 6.55 2.42
C ILE A 4 1.21 5.76 1.28
N VAL A 5 2.41 6.17 0.87
CA VAL A 5 3.17 5.49 -0.17
C VAL A 5 3.93 4.32 0.45
N LEU A 6 3.47 3.10 0.18
CA LEU A 6 4.15 1.88 0.59
C LEU A 6 5.26 1.52 -0.42
N GLY A 7 5.03 1.81 -1.69
CA GLY A 7 6.03 1.69 -2.75
C GLY A 7 5.67 2.56 -3.96
N SER A 8 6.70 3.09 -4.60
CA SER A 8 6.59 4.02 -5.75
C SER A 8 7.59 3.68 -6.86
N GLY A 9 8.15 2.48 -6.80
CA GLY A 9 9.01 1.91 -7.82
C GLY A 9 8.21 1.22 -8.91
N THR A 10 8.93 0.65 -9.87
CA THR A 10 8.35 -0.04 -11.03
C THR A 10 8.65 -1.54 -10.94
N ALA A 11 8.62 -2.23 -12.07
CA ALA A 11 9.11 -3.59 -12.20
C ALA A 11 10.64 -3.71 -11.98
N VAL A 12 11.39 -2.62 -12.11
CA VAL A 12 12.85 -2.64 -11.94
C VAL A 12 13.21 -2.47 -10.46
N PRO A 13 13.93 -3.42 -9.84
CA PRO A 13 14.35 -3.29 -8.45
C PRO A 13 15.18 -2.04 -8.20
N HIS A 14 14.93 -1.38 -7.06
CA HIS A 14 15.64 -0.17 -6.68
C HIS A 14 15.89 -0.13 -5.17
N ALA A 15 17.11 0.22 -4.75
CA ALA A 15 17.55 0.13 -3.35
C ALA A 15 16.72 0.95 -2.36
N ARG A 16 16.06 2.02 -2.83
CA ARG A 16 15.24 2.93 -2.00
C ARG A 16 13.76 2.96 -2.34
N ARG A 17 13.32 2.18 -3.35
CA ARG A 17 11.92 2.20 -3.82
C ARG A 17 11.44 0.77 -4.05
N SER A 18 10.49 0.35 -3.21
CA SER A 18 9.66 -0.84 -3.43
C SER A 18 8.71 -0.63 -4.60
N SER A 19 8.31 -1.72 -5.26
CA SER A 19 7.28 -1.73 -6.31
C SER A 19 5.94 -1.17 -5.82
N SER A 20 5.05 -0.83 -6.76
CA SER A 20 3.76 -0.17 -6.51
C SER A 20 2.99 -0.75 -5.31
N GLY A 21 2.43 0.15 -4.52
CA GLY A 21 1.57 -0.17 -3.39
C GLY A 21 1.28 1.08 -2.56
N TYR A 22 0.02 1.32 -2.26
CA TYR A 22 -0.40 2.52 -1.55
C TYR A 22 -1.54 2.23 -0.60
N TRP A 23 -1.48 2.81 0.60
CA TRP A 23 -2.56 2.75 1.56
C TRP A 23 -3.36 4.04 1.53
N LEU A 24 -4.67 3.92 1.34
CA LEU A 24 -5.59 5.03 1.32
C LEU A 24 -6.61 4.88 2.46
N GLU A 25 -6.66 5.87 3.35
CA GLU A 25 -7.75 6.06 4.29
C GLU A 25 -8.72 7.09 3.70
N THR A 26 -9.98 6.70 3.49
CA THR A 26 -11.03 7.57 2.96
C THR A 26 -11.52 8.55 4.04
N SER A 27 -12.27 9.58 3.63
CA SER A 27 -12.90 10.50 4.59
C SER A 27 -14.01 9.85 5.43
N THR A 28 -14.59 8.75 4.96
CA THR A 28 -15.66 8.01 5.66
C THR A 28 -15.12 6.90 6.58
N GLY A 29 -13.80 6.77 6.69
CA GLY A 29 -13.14 5.79 7.58
C GLY A 29 -12.81 4.45 6.94
N GLY A 30 -13.07 4.27 5.64
CA GLY A 30 -12.68 3.06 4.91
C GLY A 30 -11.20 3.05 4.54
N THR A 31 -10.65 1.88 4.34
CA THR A 31 -9.24 1.62 4.04
C THR A 31 -9.09 0.82 2.75
N ILE A 32 -8.22 1.29 1.85
CA ILE A 32 -8.01 0.67 0.54
C ILE A 32 -6.52 0.50 0.30
N LEU A 33 -6.10 -0.71 -0.06
CA LEU A 33 -4.78 -0.97 -0.61
C LEU A 33 -4.87 -0.85 -2.13
N LEU A 34 -4.25 0.20 -2.69
CA LEU A 34 -4.13 0.41 -4.13
C LEU A 34 -2.82 -0.24 -4.60
N ASP A 35 -2.94 -1.26 -5.45
CA ASP A 35 -1.90 -2.23 -5.81
C ASP A 35 -1.29 -3.00 -4.63
N CYS A 36 -0.95 -4.26 -4.84
CA CYS A 36 -0.41 -5.15 -3.81
C CYS A 36 0.87 -5.85 -4.30
N SER A 37 1.97 -5.09 -4.40
CA SER A 37 3.26 -5.73 -4.67
C SER A 37 3.68 -6.65 -3.52
N ALA A 38 4.57 -7.60 -3.80
CA ALA A 38 5.12 -8.50 -2.77
C ALA A 38 5.76 -7.73 -1.59
N ALA A 39 6.29 -6.53 -1.83
CA ALA A 39 6.86 -5.69 -0.79
C ALA A 39 5.79 -4.99 0.08
N ALA A 40 4.54 -4.85 -0.40
CA ALA A 40 3.49 -4.08 0.27
C ALA A 40 3.20 -4.61 1.69
N VAL A 41 3.17 -5.93 1.89
CA VAL A 41 2.92 -6.54 3.21
C VAL A 41 3.98 -6.11 4.24
N HIS A 42 5.25 -6.14 3.86
CA HIS A 42 6.34 -5.71 4.73
C HIS A 42 6.30 -4.20 5.00
N ARG A 43 5.92 -3.40 4.00
CA ARG A 43 5.79 -1.95 4.13
C ARG A 43 4.62 -1.57 5.03
N MET A 44 3.46 -2.23 4.91
CA MET A 44 2.33 -2.04 5.82
C MET A 44 2.72 -2.34 7.27
N ALA A 45 3.51 -3.40 7.49
CA ALA A 45 4.09 -3.74 8.79
C ALA A 45 5.01 -2.67 9.36
N GLN A 46 5.91 -2.12 8.55
CA GLN A 46 6.81 -1.05 8.96
C GLN A 46 6.06 0.24 9.34
N GLU A 47 5.00 0.56 8.60
CA GLU A 47 4.15 1.73 8.84
C GLU A 47 3.08 1.49 9.94
N LYS A 48 3.02 0.29 10.54
CA LYS A 48 2.06 -0.10 11.59
C LYS A 48 0.60 0.11 11.19
N LEU A 49 0.26 -0.24 9.94
CA LEU A 49 -1.10 -0.11 9.42
C LEU A 49 -1.97 -1.27 9.88
N ASP A 50 -3.29 -1.07 9.91
CA ASP A 50 -4.23 -2.12 10.30
C ASP A 50 -4.61 -3.01 9.10
N TRP A 51 -3.63 -3.71 8.53
CA TRP A 51 -3.87 -4.54 7.34
C TRP A 51 -4.77 -5.75 7.61
N ALA A 52 -5.02 -6.10 8.87
CA ALA A 52 -5.92 -7.18 9.25
C ALA A 52 -7.40 -6.82 9.04
N ASN A 53 -7.73 -5.52 9.15
CA ASN A 53 -9.08 -4.98 8.95
C ASN A 53 -9.19 -4.14 7.67
N LEU A 54 -8.34 -4.40 6.68
CA LEU A 54 -8.40 -3.71 5.40
C LEU A 54 -9.75 -3.96 4.70
N ASP A 55 -10.44 -2.89 4.30
CA ASP A 55 -11.79 -3.01 3.70
C ASP A 55 -11.74 -3.49 2.24
N ALA A 56 -10.72 -3.06 1.48
CA ALA A 56 -10.61 -3.41 0.07
C ALA A 56 -9.17 -3.43 -0.44
N VAL A 57 -8.93 -4.29 -1.44
CA VAL A 57 -7.74 -4.25 -2.30
C VAL A 57 -8.19 -3.92 -3.71
N TRP A 58 -7.54 -2.93 -4.34
CA TRP A 58 -7.78 -2.56 -5.73
C TRP A 58 -6.50 -2.77 -6.53
N ILE A 59 -6.55 -3.65 -7.53
CA ILE A 59 -5.42 -3.96 -8.40
C ILE A 59 -5.63 -3.26 -9.73
N SER A 60 -4.65 -2.46 -10.16
CA SER A 60 -4.73 -1.73 -11.41
C SER A 60 -4.67 -2.64 -12.65
N HIS A 61 -3.80 -3.67 -12.63
CA HIS A 61 -3.58 -4.62 -13.71
C HIS A 61 -2.90 -5.91 -13.22
#